data_AF-Q6TMD3-F1
#
_entry.id   AF-Q6TMD3-F1
#
_cell.length_a   1.000
_cell.length_b   1.000
_cell.length_c   1.000
_cell.angle_alpha   90.00
_cell.angle_beta   90.00
_cell.angle_gamma   90.00
#
_symmetry.space_group_name_H-M   'P 1'
#
loop_
_entity.id
_entity.type
_entity.pdbx_description
1 polymer ?
#
loop_
_entity_poly.entity_id
_entity_poly.type
_entity_poly.pdbx_seq_one_letter_code
_entity_poly.pdbx_strand_id
1 'polypeptide(L)'
;HGKYTGEVSSKDDKLVIDGSDITVFGERDPAQIPWGKAGVDYVIESTGVFTTLEGAQKHIDGGAKKVIITAPSSDAPMFVVGVNHEKYEGQNIVSNASCTTNCLAPLAKVINDEFGIEEGLMTTVHSITATQKTVDGPSHKDWRGGRTASGNIIPS
;
A
#
# COMPACT_ATOMS: atom_id res chain seq x y z
N HIS A 1 -5.97 5.77 -15.47
CA HIS A 1 -5.06 6.92 -15.59
C HIS A 1 -4.49 7.14 -17.01
N GLY A 2 -5.14 6.64 -18.08
CA GLY A 2 -4.65 6.86 -19.46
C GLY A 2 -3.30 6.17 -19.75
N LYS A 3 -2.69 6.50 -20.89
CA LYS A 3 -1.32 6.07 -21.24
C LYS A 3 -0.31 6.97 -20.53
N TYR A 4 0.83 6.41 -20.12
CA TYR A 4 1.99 7.21 -19.70
C TYR A 4 2.45 8.08 -20.87
N THR A 5 2.70 9.36 -20.62
CA THR A 5 3.01 10.36 -21.67
C THR A 5 4.50 10.50 -21.96
N GLY A 6 5.36 10.02 -21.05
CA GLY A 6 6.81 10.02 -21.22
C GLY A 6 7.30 8.85 -22.06
N GLU A 7 8.62 8.70 -22.13
CA GLU A 7 9.27 7.61 -22.84
C GLU A 7 9.49 6.42 -21.92
N VAL A 8 9.13 5.23 -22.40
CA VAL A 8 9.39 3.96 -21.71
C VAL A 8 10.07 3.02 -22.69
N SER A 9 11.27 2.57 -22.33
CA SER A 9 12.03 1.59 -23.10
C SER A 9 12.72 0.59 -22.18
N SER A 10 13.35 -0.42 -22.76
CA SER A 10 14.22 -1.34 -22.04
C SER A 10 15.62 -1.34 -22.65
N LYS A 11 16.63 -1.35 -21.79
CA LYS A 11 18.04 -1.34 -22.18
C LYS A 11 18.86 -2.06 -21.12
N ASP A 12 19.76 -2.95 -21.55
CA ASP A 12 20.72 -3.65 -20.67
C ASP A 12 20.05 -4.29 -19.43
N ASP A 13 18.95 -5.03 -19.65
CA ASP A 13 18.12 -5.67 -18.61
C ASP A 13 17.51 -4.71 -17.56
N LYS A 14 17.43 -3.42 -17.89
CA LYS A 14 16.76 -2.40 -17.09
C LYS A 14 15.54 -1.84 -17.80
N LEU A 15 14.59 -1.37 -17.00
CA LEU A 15 13.53 -0.49 -17.44
C LEU A 15 14.08 0.94 -17.49
N VAL A 16 13.85 1.65 -18.59
CA VAL A 16 14.27 3.05 -18.73
C VAL A 16 13.01 3.90 -18.85
N ILE A 17 12.82 4.82 -17.89
CA ILE A 17 11.72 5.79 -17.89
C ILE A 17 12.34 7.19 -17.99
N ASP A 18 12.05 7.90 -19.07
CA ASP A 18 12.55 9.26 -19.32
C ASP A 18 14.08 9.39 -19.13
N GLY A 19 14.82 8.39 -19.64
CA GLY A 19 16.28 8.31 -19.54
C GLY A 19 16.80 7.82 -18.19
N SER A 20 15.94 7.53 -17.21
CA SER A 20 16.32 7.01 -15.90
C SER A 20 16.30 5.49 -15.89
N ASP A 21 17.45 4.89 -15.61
CA ASP A 21 17.63 3.45 -15.44
C ASP A 21 16.97 2.93 -14.15
N ILE A 22 16.13 1.91 -14.27
CA ILE A 22 15.43 1.24 -13.16
C ILE A 22 15.76 -0.25 -13.20
N THR A 23 16.40 -0.73 -12.14
CA THR A 23 16.69 -2.17 -11.98
C THR A 23 15.40 -2.92 -11.64
N VAL A 24 15.18 -4.04 -12.33
CA VAL A 24 14.02 -4.91 -12.14
C VAL A 24 14.48 -6.25 -11.60
N PHE A 25 13.78 -6.75 -10.58
CA PHE A 25 14.03 -8.07 -9.98
C PHE A 25 12.81 -8.96 -10.14
N GLY A 26 13.03 -10.28 -10.13
CA GLY A 26 12.00 -11.31 -10.32
C GLY A 26 11.80 -12.21 -9.10
N GLU A 27 12.09 -11.72 -7.89
CA GLU A 27 12.09 -12.54 -6.68
C GLU A 27 10.71 -12.63 -6.03
N ARG A 28 10.38 -13.83 -5.52
CA ARG A 28 9.15 -14.07 -4.74
C ARG A 28 9.32 -13.78 -3.26
N ASP A 29 10.49 -14.11 -2.71
CA ASP A 29 10.81 -13.85 -1.30
C ASP A 29 11.53 -12.50 -1.18
N PRO A 30 10.97 -11.51 -0.46
CA PRO A 30 11.55 -10.18 -0.40
C PRO A 30 13.00 -10.11 0.10
N ALA A 31 13.42 -11.09 0.92
CA ALA A 31 14.78 -11.21 1.44
C ALA A 31 15.82 -11.53 0.35
N GLN A 32 15.41 -12.07 -0.79
CA GLN A 32 16.31 -12.35 -1.91
C GLN A 32 16.53 -11.13 -2.82
N ILE A 33 15.74 -10.06 -2.65
CA ILE A 33 15.89 -8.85 -3.46
C ILE A 33 17.11 -8.07 -2.94
N PRO A 34 18.15 -7.83 -3.76
CA PRO A 34 19.39 -7.23 -3.29
C PRO A 34 19.30 -5.69 -3.24
N TRP A 35 18.38 -5.16 -2.43
CA TRP A 35 18.13 -3.72 -2.27
C TRP A 35 19.40 -2.93 -1.95
N GLY A 36 20.24 -3.46 -1.08
CA GLY A 36 21.51 -2.81 -0.72
C GLY A 36 22.46 -2.66 -1.92
N LYS A 37 22.50 -3.63 -2.84
CA LYS A 37 23.30 -3.54 -4.07
C LYS A 37 22.73 -2.54 -5.08
N ALA A 38 21.41 -2.38 -5.07
CA ALA A 38 20.71 -1.38 -5.88
C ALA A 38 20.73 0.03 -5.26
N GLY A 39 21.29 0.20 -4.05
CA GLY A 39 21.35 1.50 -3.36
C GLY A 39 19.98 2.00 -2.90
N VAL A 40 19.05 1.10 -2.61
CA VAL A 40 17.67 1.46 -2.20
C VAL A 40 17.60 1.70 -0.70
N ASP A 41 17.26 2.93 -0.31
CA ASP A 41 17.06 3.30 1.08
C ASP A 41 15.62 3.03 1.56
N TYR A 42 14.62 3.33 0.73
CA TYR A 42 13.20 3.23 1.07
C TYR A 42 12.52 2.25 0.12
N VAL A 43 11.84 1.25 0.68
CA VAL A 43 11.02 0.30 -0.06
C VAL A 43 9.54 0.59 0.16
N ILE A 44 8.77 0.53 -0.92
CA ILE A 44 7.32 0.55 -0.90
C ILE A 44 6.82 -0.91 -0.99
N GLU A 45 6.32 -1.45 0.12
CA GLU A 45 5.73 -2.78 0.18
C GLU A 45 4.26 -2.70 -0.23
N SER A 46 4.00 -3.02 -1.49
CA SER A 46 2.70 -2.91 -2.15
C SER A 46 2.18 -4.23 -2.73
N THR A 47 2.65 -5.37 -2.23
CA THR A 47 2.18 -6.71 -2.65
C THR A 47 0.83 -7.06 -2.02
N GLY A 48 0.55 -6.48 -0.85
CA GLY A 48 -0.63 -6.82 -0.03
C GLY A 48 -0.49 -8.13 0.77
N VAL A 49 0.70 -8.76 0.74
CA VAL A 49 0.98 -10.03 1.45
C VAL A 49 1.88 -9.81 2.66
N PHE A 50 2.89 -8.94 2.56
CA PHE A 50 3.87 -8.71 3.63
C PHE A 50 3.53 -7.48 4.48
N THR A 51 2.33 -7.48 5.07
CA THR A 51 1.78 -6.31 5.80
C THR A 51 2.07 -6.30 7.30
N THR A 52 2.86 -7.24 7.80
CA THR A 52 3.33 -7.28 9.20
C THR A 52 4.77 -6.78 9.30
N LEU A 53 5.22 -6.43 10.52
CA LEU A 53 6.62 -6.12 10.78
C LEU A 53 7.54 -7.27 10.34
N GLU A 54 7.18 -8.53 10.66
CA GLU A 54 7.93 -9.72 10.26
C GLU A 54 8.02 -9.86 8.74
N GLY A 55 6.90 -9.68 8.03
CA GLY A 55 6.88 -9.79 6.57
C GLY A 55 7.72 -8.71 5.90
N ALA A 56 7.58 -7.46 6.35
CA ALA A 56 8.29 -6.32 5.79
C ALA A 56 9.78 -6.28 6.17
N GLN A 57 10.17 -6.87 7.31
CA GLN A 57 11.57 -6.96 7.76
C GLN A 57 12.47 -7.64 6.72
N LYS A 58 11.92 -8.57 5.93
CA LYS A 58 12.63 -9.23 4.84
C LYS A 58 13.26 -8.25 3.84
N HIS A 59 12.65 -7.09 3.58
CA HIS A 59 13.26 -6.07 2.72
C HIS A 59 14.49 -5.41 3.36
N ILE A 60 14.45 -5.21 4.67
CA ILE A 60 15.60 -4.68 5.42
C ILE A 60 16.75 -5.70 5.41
N ASP A 61 16.42 -7.00 5.54
CA ASP A 61 17.41 -8.08 5.44
C ASP A 61 18.05 -8.12 4.03
N GLY A 62 17.30 -7.75 2.99
CA GLY A 62 17.81 -7.53 1.62
C GLY A 62 18.65 -6.26 1.43
N GLY A 63 18.79 -5.44 2.49
CA GLY A 63 19.64 -4.25 2.53
C GLY A 63 18.92 -2.91 2.39
N ALA A 64 17.60 -2.87 2.41
CA ALA A 64 16.86 -1.61 2.50
C ALA A 64 17.00 -0.98 3.89
N LYS A 65 16.89 0.34 4.02
CA LYS A 65 16.94 1.02 5.33
C LYS A 65 15.56 1.17 5.96
N LYS A 66 14.54 1.43 5.15
CA LYS A 66 13.16 1.73 5.58
C LYS A 66 12.15 1.03 4.68
N VAL A 67 10.99 0.68 5.24
CA VAL A 67 9.87 0.06 4.52
C VAL A 67 8.57 0.78 4.83
N ILE A 68 7.82 1.11 3.78
CA ILE A 68 6.49 1.70 3.86
C ILE A 68 5.49 0.70 3.30
N ILE A 69 4.63 0.16 4.15
CA ILE A 69 3.55 -0.75 3.78
C ILE A 69 2.37 0.08 3.23
N THR A 70 1.87 -0.25 2.04
CA THR A 70 0.78 0.52 1.37
C THR A 70 -0.62 0.04 1.75
N ALA A 71 -0.76 -0.60 2.91
CA ALA A 71 -1.99 -1.15 3.45
C ALA A 71 -1.97 -1.10 4.98
N PRO A 72 -3.13 -1.19 5.66
CA PRO A 72 -3.17 -1.35 7.11
C PRO A 72 -2.31 -2.51 7.58
N SER A 73 -1.55 -2.27 8.65
CA SER A 73 -0.76 -3.28 9.32
C SER A 73 -1.38 -3.59 10.69
N SER A 74 -1.27 -4.85 11.12
CA SER A 74 -1.71 -5.27 12.45
C SER A 74 -0.73 -4.88 13.56
N ASP A 75 0.54 -4.63 13.23
CA ASP A 75 1.62 -4.47 14.18
C ASP A 75 2.60 -3.32 13.85
N ALA A 76 2.62 -2.81 12.61
CA ALA A 76 3.41 -1.64 12.26
C ALA A 76 2.65 -0.33 12.56
N PRO A 77 3.33 0.72 13.06
CA PRO A 77 2.71 2.02 13.30
C PRO A 77 2.18 2.63 12.00
N MET A 78 0.94 3.12 12.05
CA MET A 78 0.24 3.70 10.91
C MET A 78 0.29 5.23 10.95
N PHE A 79 0.62 5.83 9.82
CA PHE A 79 0.66 7.26 9.64
C PHE A 79 -0.25 7.71 8.51
N VAL A 80 -0.95 8.82 8.75
CA VAL A 80 -1.70 9.59 7.78
C VAL A 80 -1.09 10.99 7.74
N VAL A 81 -0.63 11.38 6.56
CA VAL A 81 -0.04 12.70 6.32
C VAL A 81 -1.07 13.78 6.62
N GLY A 82 -0.67 14.83 7.35
CA GLY A 82 -1.56 15.88 7.83
C GLY A 82 -2.38 15.53 9.09
N VAL A 83 -2.33 14.29 9.59
CA VAL A 83 -3.06 13.88 10.80
C VAL A 83 -2.11 13.54 11.94
N ASN A 84 -1.19 12.59 11.74
CA ASN A 84 -0.28 12.11 12.79
C ASN A 84 1.15 11.83 12.31
N HIS A 85 1.49 12.13 11.06
CA HIS A 85 2.84 11.92 10.49
C HIS A 85 3.98 12.57 11.29
N GLU A 86 3.74 13.67 12.01
CA GLU A 86 4.72 14.32 12.88
C GLU A 86 5.12 13.47 14.10
N LYS A 87 4.34 12.43 14.43
CA LYS A 87 4.65 11.46 15.48
C LYS A 87 5.62 10.37 15.02
N TYR A 88 6.14 10.46 13.80
CA TYR A 88 7.16 9.55 13.31
C TYR A 88 8.49 9.79 14.06
N GLU A 89 9.01 8.75 14.70
CA GLU A 89 10.22 8.82 15.55
C GLU A 89 11.38 8.05 14.93
N GLY A 90 11.38 7.89 13.60
CA GLY A 90 12.44 7.17 12.91
C GLY A 90 12.25 5.65 12.90
N GLN A 91 11.02 5.14 13.07
CA GLN A 91 10.73 3.71 12.93
C GLN A 91 11.20 3.18 11.55
N ASN A 92 11.68 1.94 11.49
CA ASN A 92 12.20 1.38 10.24
C ASN A 92 11.09 0.91 9.30
N ILE A 93 10.01 0.39 9.86
CA ILE A 93 8.86 -0.14 9.12
C ILE A 93 7.63 0.61 9.60
N VAL A 94 6.89 1.17 8.65
CA VAL A 94 5.66 1.92 8.91
C VAL A 94 4.60 1.54 7.90
N SER A 95 3.33 1.84 8.21
CA SER A 95 2.22 1.68 7.28
C SER A 95 1.62 3.04 6.93
N ASN A 96 1.26 3.22 5.66
CA ASN A 96 0.53 4.40 5.17
C ASN A 96 -1.00 4.24 5.30
N ALA A 97 -1.45 3.36 6.19
CA ALA A 97 -2.85 3.02 6.43
C ALA A 97 -3.58 2.56 5.14
N SER A 98 -4.90 2.76 5.07
CA SER A 98 -5.72 2.48 3.89
C SER A 98 -6.12 3.75 3.13
N CYS A 99 -6.58 3.60 1.89
CA CYS A 99 -7.21 4.68 1.12
C CYS A 99 -8.39 5.32 1.88
N THR A 100 -9.27 4.51 2.47
CA THR A 100 -10.44 4.98 3.22
C THR A 100 -10.02 5.74 4.48
N THR A 101 -8.99 5.27 5.20
CA THR A 101 -8.46 5.98 6.38
C THR A 101 -7.86 7.32 5.99
N ASN A 102 -7.10 7.38 4.89
CA ASN A 102 -6.53 8.63 4.39
C ASN A 102 -7.61 9.63 3.92
N CYS A 103 -8.77 9.15 3.46
CA CYS A 103 -9.91 9.99 3.13
C CYS A 103 -10.60 10.54 4.40
N LEU A 104 -10.91 9.66 5.36
CA LEU A 104 -11.73 10.01 6.53
C LEU A 104 -10.95 10.77 7.60
N ALA A 105 -9.71 10.38 7.90
CA ALA A 105 -9.00 10.88 9.07
C ALA A 105 -8.75 12.40 9.03
N PRO A 106 -8.37 13.04 7.90
CA PRO A 106 -8.26 14.49 7.83
C PRO A 106 -9.58 15.21 8.09
N LEU A 107 -10.69 14.69 7.54
CA LEU A 107 -12.03 15.25 7.77
C LEU A 107 -12.43 15.12 9.25
N ALA A 108 -12.29 13.91 9.81
CA ALA A 108 -12.61 13.65 11.21
C ALA A 108 -11.78 14.52 12.15
N LYS A 109 -10.49 14.75 11.83
CA LYS A 109 -9.61 15.63 12.61
C LYS A 109 -10.18 17.05 12.68
N VAL A 110 -10.48 17.68 11.54
CA VAL A 110 -10.97 19.06 11.52
C VAL A 110 -12.29 19.18 12.28
N ILE A 111 -13.23 18.26 12.04
CA ILE A 111 -14.53 18.28 12.73
C ILE A 111 -14.37 18.08 14.23
N ASN A 112 -13.51 17.14 14.64
CA ASN A 112 -13.28 16.88 16.06
C ASN A 112 -12.58 18.04 16.77
N ASP A 113 -11.59 18.66 16.14
CA ASP A 113 -10.84 19.77 16.74
C ASP A 113 -11.73 21.02 16.93
N GLU A 114 -12.64 21.28 15.99
CA GLU A 114 -13.53 22.46 16.03
C GLU A 114 -14.82 22.25 16.83
N PHE A 115 -15.40 21.05 16.75
CA PHE A 115 -16.76 20.80 17.25
C PHE A 115 -16.86 19.66 18.26
N GLY A 116 -15.85 18.79 18.33
CA GLY A 116 -15.90 17.53 19.07
C GLY A 116 -16.78 16.48 18.38
N ILE A 117 -16.28 15.25 18.26
CA ILE A 117 -17.07 14.11 17.79
C ILE A 117 -17.45 13.26 19.00
N GLU A 118 -18.75 13.14 19.29
CA GLU A 118 -19.25 12.24 20.34
C GLU A 118 -19.29 10.79 19.85
N GLU A 119 -19.87 10.56 18.67
CA GLU A 119 -19.92 9.26 18.00
C GLU A 119 -19.95 9.43 16.48
N GLY A 120 -19.61 8.37 15.73
CA GLY A 120 -19.57 8.41 14.27
C GLY A 120 -19.71 7.04 13.63
N LEU A 121 -20.55 6.97 12.59
CA LEU A 121 -20.68 5.82 11.70
C LEU A 121 -20.25 6.23 10.29
N MET A 122 -19.53 5.35 9.60
CA MET A 122 -19.03 5.61 8.25
C MET A 122 -19.45 4.48 7.31
N THR A 123 -19.84 4.84 6.09
CA THR A 123 -19.95 3.93 4.96
C THR A 123 -19.12 4.47 3.82
N THR A 124 -18.33 3.61 3.19
CA THR A 124 -17.57 3.96 1.97
C THR A 124 -18.17 3.22 0.79
N VAL A 125 -18.53 3.96 -0.26
CA VAL A 125 -18.86 3.38 -1.56
C VAL A 125 -17.56 3.25 -2.33
N HIS A 126 -16.94 2.08 -2.23
CA HIS A 126 -15.59 1.85 -2.74
C HIS A 126 -15.61 1.25 -4.15
N SER A 127 -14.67 1.69 -4.99
CA SER A 127 -14.49 1.14 -6.34
C SER A 127 -13.95 -0.31 -6.32
N ILE A 128 -14.06 -1.00 -7.46
CA ILE A 128 -13.58 -2.37 -7.64
C ILE A 128 -12.05 -2.42 -7.44
N THR A 129 -11.58 -3.46 -6.76
CA THR A 129 -10.15 -3.70 -6.50
C THR A 129 -9.68 -5.06 -7.06
N ALA A 130 -8.36 -5.24 -7.16
CA ALA A 130 -7.74 -6.42 -7.76
C ALA A 130 -8.04 -7.74 -7.01
N THR A 131 -8.48 -7.68 -5.75
CA THR A 131 -8.80 -8.89 -4.98
C THR A 131 -10.16 -9.50 -5.34
N GLN A 132 -11.06 -8.70 -5.93
CA GLN A 132 -12.40 -9.13 -6.36
C GLN A 132 -12.35 -9.93 -7.67
N LYS A 133 -13.46 -10.57 -8.04
CA LYS A 133 -13.52 -11.54 -9.14
C LYS A 133 -14.32 -11.03 -10.33
N THR A 134 -13.88 -11.40 -11.53
CA THR A 134 -14.58 -11.10 -12.79
C THR A 134 -15.86 -11.91 -12.95
N VAL A 135 -15.90 -13.13 -12.38
CA VAL A 135 -17.06 -14.01 -12.28
C VAL A 135 -17.12 -14.60 -10.87
N ASP A 136 -18.26 -15.16 -10.48
CA ASP A 136 -18.43 -15.77 -9.16
C ASP A 136 -17.39 -16.88 -8.92
N GLY A 137 -16.65 -16.79 -7.81
CA GLY A 137 -15.63 -17.76 -7.45
C GLY A 137 -15.15 -17.65 -6.00
N PRO A 138 -14.25 -18.55 -5.57
CA PRO A 138 -13.73 -18.54 -4.21
C PRO A 138 -12.94 -17.26 -3.90
N SER A 139 -13.07 -16.78 -2.67
CA SER A 139 -12.35 -15.62 -2.14
C SER A 139 -11.69 -15.98 -0.83
N HIS A 140 -10.44 -15.56 -0.67
CA HIS A 140 -9.63 -15.84 0.52
C HIS A 140 -9.98 -14.92 1.71
N LYS A 141 -10.69 -13.81 1.46
CA LYS A 141 -10.99 -12.80 2.48
C LYS A 141 -12.39 -12.99 3.06
N ASP A 142 -13.39 -13.06 2.20
CA ASP A 142 -14.79 -13.20 2.57
C ASP A 142 -15.61 -13.74 1.38
N TRP A 143 -16.77 -14.36 1.66
CA TRP A 143 -17.59 -15.00 0.63
C TRP A 143 -18.22 -14.01 -0.36
N ARG A 144 -18.56 -12.79 0.09
CA ARG A 144 -19.27 -11.81 -0.74
C ARG A 144 -18.33 -11.19 -1.79
N GLY A 145 -17.07 -10.99 -1.45
CA GLY A 145 -16.01 -10.51 -2.35
C GLY A 145 -15.64 -11.51 -3.45
N GLY A 146 -16.11 -12.76 -3.35
CA GLY A 146 -16.01 -13.77 -4.41
C GLY A 146 -17.02 -13.59 -5.55
N ARG A 147 -18.04 -12.73 -5.38
CA ARG A 147 -19.07 -12.48 -6.40
C ARG A 147 -18.55 -11.57 -7.52
N THR A 148 -19.20 -11.67 -8.68
CA THR A 148 -18.89 -10.89 -9.89
C THR A 148 -18.87 -9.39 -9.62
N ALA A 149 -17.68 -8.79 -9.61
CA ALA A 149 -17.45 -7.44 -9.09
C ALA A 149 -18.17 -6.34 -9.87
N SER A 150 -18.25 -6.45 -11.20
CA SER A 150 -18.88 -5.45 -12.07
C SER A 150 -20.41 -5.57 -12.12
N GLY A 151 -20.98 -6.64 -11.56
CA GLY A 151 -22.42 -6.93 -11.62
C GLY A 151 -23.14 -6.84 -10.28
N ASN A 152 -22.46 -6.49 -9.18
CA ASN A 152 -23.03 -6.52 -7.84
C ASN A 152 -22.66 -5.30 -7.01
N ILE A 153 -23.55 -4.90 -6.09
CA ILE A 153 -23.18 -4.10 -4.92
C ILE A 153 -22.80 -5.07 -3.81
N ILE A 154 -21.57 -4.97 -3.30
CA ILE A 154 -20.98 -5.96 -2.39
C ILE A 154 -20.67 -5.30 -1.04
N PRO A 155 -21.40 -5.61 0.03
CA PRO A 155 -21.00 -5.21 1.38
C PRO A 155 -19.77 -6.00 1.84
N SER A 156 -18.81 -5.33 2.47
CA SER A 156 -17.55 -5.86 2.99
C SER A 156 -17.21 -5.31 4.36
#